data_AF-A0A4Y3KX39-F1
#
_entry.id   AF-A0A4Y3KX39-F1
#
_cell.length_a   1.000
_cell.length_b   1.000
_cell.length_c   1.000
_cell.angle_alpha   90.00
_cell.angle_beta   90.00
_cell.angle_gamma   90.00
#
_symmetry.space_group_name_H-M   'P 1'
#
loop_
_entity.id
_entity.type
_entity.pdbx_description
1 polymer ?
#
loop_
_entity_poly.entity_id
_entity_poly.type
_entity_poly.pdbx_seq_one_letter_code
_entity_poly.pdbx_strand_id
1 'polypeptide(L)'
;MLAFTPPRVHAGSPVVLGPTEPVVALTALQSGVGGLTVEAACSDAVGDLRLACAYRLVGARPSLVAHSREIPVAGLHARRPVIVSSRERFEQLVVDLRQVRSLERLVVLAYSESGAALDWGGTLVVHGFGGLRVEAPLRHGRSAGVLVALSVLRVGGELVLRAEDELVEGTLRDACTAHGFDEITWVDTRTPLV
;
A
#
# COMPACT_ATOMS: atom_id res chain seq x y z
N MET A 1 14.24 20.92 -17.11
CA MET A 1 13.43 20.14 -16.16
C MET A 1 14.37 19.67 -15.06
N LEU A 2 14.29 20.22 -13.85
CA LEU A 2 15.12 19.76 -12.73
C LEU A 2 14.65 18.36 -12.33
N ALA A 3 15.54 17.38 -12.31
CA ALA A 3 15.23 16.04 -11.85
C ALA A 3 15.07 16.07 -10.32
N PHE A 4 13.83 15.94 -9.83
CA PHE A 4 13.59 15.75 -8.41
C PHE A 4 14.27 14.45 -7.97
N THR A 5 15.17 14.55 -6.99
CA THR A 5 15.82 13.39 -6.37
C THR A 5 15.24 13.25 -4.96
N PRO A 6 14.42 12.24 -4.68
CA PRO A 6 13.87 12.04 -3.35
C PRO A 6 14.98 11.73 -2.33
N PRO A 7 14.78 12.09 -1.04
CA PRO A 7 15.67 11.65 0.03
C PRO A 7 15.70 10.11 0.08
N ARG A 8 16.80 9.54 0.59
CA ARG A 8 16.98 8.09 0.68
C ARG A 8 16.82 7.59 2.10
N VAL A 9 16.26 6.40 2.26
CA VAL A 9 16.22 5.74 3.58
C VAL A 9 17.59 5.18 3.93
N HIS A 10 18.14 5.62 5.07
CA HIS A 10 19.35 5.06 5.63
C HIS A 10 19.03 3.91 6.60
N ALA A 11 19.87 2.87 6.60
CA ALA A 11 19.71 1.74 7.51
C ALA A 11 19.78 2.20 8.98
N GLY A 12 18.90 1.66 9.82
CA GLY A 12 18.91 1.89 11.27
C GLY A 12 18.30 3.21 11.75
N SER A 13 17.77 4.06 10.86
CA SER A 13 17.05 5.28 11.22
C SER A 13 15.65 5.28 10.61
N PRO A 14 14.57 5.32 11.41
CA PRO A 14 13.21 5.42 10.89
C PRO A 14 13.03 6.72 10.10
N VAL A 15 12.34 6.66 8.97
CA VAL A 15 11.89 7.84 8.22
C VAL A 15 10.39 8.00 8.42
N VAL A 16 9.94 9.17 8.83
CA VAL A 16 8.51 9.48 8.95
C VAL A 16 8.11 10.33 7.74
N LEU A 17 7.21 9.82 6.92
CA LEU A 17 6.61 10.57 5.84
C LEU A 17 5.58 11.53 6.40
N GLY A 18 5.59 12.76 5.90
CA GLY A 18 4.66 13.79 6.32
C GLY A 18 4.40 14.81 5.22
N PRO A 19 3.56 15.82 5.47
CA PRO A 19 3.13 16.76 4.44
C PRO A 19 4.28 17.51 3.74
N THR A 20 5.37 17.77 4.46
CA THR A 20 6.56 18.46 3.93
C THR A 20 7.57 17.53 3.28
N GLU A 21 7.61 16.27 3.71
CA GLU A 21 8.51 15.23 3.21
C GLU A 21 7.71 13.95 2.91
N PRO A 22 6.84 13.97 1.88
CA PRO A 22 5.93 12.86 1.65
C PRO A 22 6.58 11.72 0.88
N VAL A 23 7.78 11.91 0.31
CA VAL A 23 8.42 10.95 -0.60
C VAL A 23 9.78 10.52 -0.08
N VAL A 24 10.07 9.23 -0.16
CA VAL A 24 11.40 8.68 0.09
C VAL A 24 11.73 7.59 -0.93
N ALA A 25 12.98 7.51 -1.38
CA ALA A 25 13.47 6.41 -2.19
C ALA A 25 14.19 5.37 -1.33
N LEU A 26 13.93 4.11 -1.64
CA LEU A 26 14.72 2.99 -1.16
C LEU A 26 15.99 2.90 -2.00
N THR A 27 17.06 2.36 -1.41
CA THR A 27 18.25 1.98 -2.17
C THR A 27 17.96 0.77 -3.06
N ALA A 28 18.78 0.56 -4.09
CA ALA A 28 18.74 -0.65 -4.91
C ALA A 28 18.77 -1.95 -4.08
N LEU A 29 19.54 -1.98 -2.99
CA LEU A 29 19.63 -3.15 -2.11
C LEU A 29 18.32 -3.36 -1.33
N GLN A 30 17.78 -2.30 -0.73
CA GLN A 30 16.48 -2.33 -0.04
C GLN A 30 15.31 -2.65 -0.98
N SER A 31 15.44 -2.32 -2.27
CA SER A 31 14.40 -2.57 -3.29
C SER A 31 14.49 -3.98 -3.90
N GLY A 32 15.60 -4.69 -3.73
CA GLY A 32 15.86 -5.97 -4.42
C GLY A 32 15.96 -7.19 -3.51
N VAL A 33 16.04 -7.00 -2.19
CA VAL A 33 16.32 -8.10 -1.24
C VAL A 33 15.11 -8.41 -0.36
N GLY A 34 14.71 -9.68 -0.34
CA GLY A 34 13.69 -10.19 0.58
C GLY A 34 12.28 -9.73 0.22
N GLY A 35 11.57 -9.19 1.21
CA GLY A 35 10.23 -8.64 1.06
C GLY A 35 10.14 -7.22 1.64
N LEU A 36 9.20 -6.45 1.10
CA LEU A 36 8.77 -5.17 1.66
C LEU A 36 7.41 -5.39 2.29
N THR A 37 7.35 -5.29 3.61
CA THR A 37 6.11 -5.47 4.36
C THR A 37 5.55 -4.10 4.70
N VAL A 38 4.25 -3.94 4.52
CA VAL A 38 3.45 -2.80 4.94
C VAL A 38 2.45 -3.29 5.97
N GLU A 39 2.45 -2.68 7.14
CA GLU A 39 1.62 -3.08 8.28
C GLU A 39 0.86 -1.89 8.84
N ALA A 40 -0.42 -2.07 9.17
CA ALA A 40 -1.20 -1.07 9.88
C ALA A 40 -1.05 -1.23 11.40
N ALA A 41 -0.10 -0.53 12.01
CA ALA A 41 0.09 -0.51 13.46
C ALA A 41 -0.94 0.43 14.11
N CYS A 42 -2.14 -0.11 14.34
CA CYS A 42 -3.30 0.60 14.87
C CYS A 42 -3.80 -0.04 16.17
N SER A 43 -4.37 0.75 17.08
CA SER A 43 -5.08 0.19 18.25
C SER A 43 -6.47 -0.31 17.86
N ASP A 44 -7.04 -1.23 18.65
CA ASP A 44 -8.40 -1.73 18.44
C ASP A 44 -9.48 -0.63 18.48
N ALA A 45 -9.19 0.52 19.09
CA ALA A 45 -10.08 1.67 19.13
C ALA A 45 -10.39 2.28 17.74
N VAL A 46 -9.56 2.03 16.73
CA VAL A 46 -9.77 2.53 15.36
C VAL A 46 -11.02 1.90 14.72
N GLY A 47 -11.34 0.65 15.10
CA GLY A 47 -12.45 -0.12 14.55
C GLY A 47 -11.97 -1.30 13.70
N ASP A 48 -12.78 -1.69 12.71
CA ASP A 48 -12.56 -2.85 11.84
C ASP A 48 -11.72 -2.51 10.60
N LEU A 49 -10.59 -1.83 10.82
CA LEU A 49 -9.67 -1.42 9.75
C LEU A 49 -9.11 -2.65 9.01
N ARG A 50 -9.16 -2.58 7.68
CA ARG A 50 -8.59 -3.53 6.72
C ARG A 50 -7.62 -2.85 5.79
N LEU A 51 -6.63 -3.61 5.31
CA LEU A 51 -5.78 -3.18 4.20
C LEU A 51 -6.19 -3.84 2.89
N ALA A 52 -6.09 -3.08 1.82
CA ALA A 52 -6.10 -3.55 0.44
C ALA A 52 -4.96 -2.90 -0.34
N CYS A 53 -4.65 -3.46 -1.49
CA CYS A 53 -3.60 -2.98 -2.37
C CYS A 53 -4.09 -3.01 -3.81
N ALA A 54 -4.23 -1.84 -4.44
CA ALA A 54 -4.40 -1.75 -5.88
C ALA A 54 -3.02 -1.76 -6.53
N TYR A 55 -2.80 -2.60 -7.53
CA TYR A 55 -1.48 -2.79 -8.13
C TYR A 55 -1.55 -2.93 -9.64
N ARG A 56 -0.45 -2.59 -10.31
CA ARG A 56 -0.23 -2.87 -11.73
C ARG A 56 1.12 -3.56 -11.91
N LEU A 57 1.09 -4.70 -12.60
CA LEU A 57 2.29 -5.42 -13.02
C LEU A 57 2.62 -5.12 -14.48
N VAL A 58 3.88 -5.26 -14.84
CA VAL A 58 4.37 -5.03 -16.20
C VAL A 58 3.61 -5.92 -17.19
N GLY A 59 2.94 -5.28 -18.15
CA GLY A 59 2.18 -5.98 -19.20
C GLY A 59 0.87 -6.61 -18.74
N ALA A 60 0.40 -6.31 -17.52
CA ALA A 60 -0.86 -6.80 -16.99
C ALA A 60 -1.85 -5.67 -16.73
N ARG A 61 -3.15 -6.01 -16.74
CA ARG A 61 -4.19 -5.10 -16.26
C ARG A 61 -4.04 -4.86 -14.75
N PRO A 62 -4.42 -3.68 -14.25
CA PRO A 62 -4.44 -3.45 -12.82
C PRO A 62 -5.40 -4.41 -12.11
N SER A 63 -5.09 -4.74 -10.86
CA SER A 63 -5.93 -5.60 -10.03
C SER A 63 -5.80 -5.20 -8.56
N LEU A 64 -6.52 -5.90 -7.68
CA LEU A 64 -6.60 -5.66 -6.26
C LEU A 64 -6.14 -6.91 -5.48
N VAL A 65 -5.42 -6.70 -4.38
CA VAL A 65 -5.23 -7.69 -3.32
C VAL A 65 -5.94 -7.18 -2.07
N ALA A 66 -6.76 -8.02 -1.45
CA ALA A 66 -7.42 -7.74 -0.17
C ALA A 66 -7.76 -9.07 0.53
N HIS A 67 -7.09 -9.36 1.65
CA HIS A 67 -7.32 -10.60 2.40
C HIS A 67 -8.77 -10.75 2.86
N SER A 68 -9.36 -9.68 3.41
CA SER A 68 -10.76 -9.67 3.86
C SER A 68 -11.79 -9.88 2.74
N ARG A 69 -11.38 -9.83 1.47
CA ARG A 69 -12.23 -10.06 0.30
C ARG A 69 -11.92 -11.36 -0.44
N GLU A 70 -11.20 -12.27 0.22
CA GLU A 70 -10.81 -13.57 -0.36
C GLU A 70 -9.91 -13.45 -1.59
N ILE A 71 -9.19 -12.33 -1.72
CA ILE A 71 -8.19 -12.10 -2.78
C ILE A 71 -6.83 -11.86 -2.11
N PRO A 72 -6.22 -12.89 -1.49
CA PRO A 72 -5.06 -12.71 -0.65
C PRO A 72 -3.75 -12.55 -1.44
N VAL A 73 -3.75 -12.75 -2.76
CA VAL A 73 -2.50 -12.76 -3.55
C VAL A 73 -2.65 -12.08 -4.90
N ALA A 74 -1.58 -11.44 -5.36
CA ALA A 74 -1.48 -10.90 -6.71
C ALA A 74 -1.15 -12.02 -7.72
N GLY A 75 -2.07 -12.24 -8.66
CA GLY A 75 -1.99 -13.28 -9.68
C GLY A 75 -2.58 -14.60 -9.19
N LEU A 76 -3.88 -14.82 -9.46
CA LEU A 76 -4.56 -16.08 -9.20
C LEU A 76 -3.73 -17.23 -9.81
N HIS A 77 -3.35 -18.23 -9.00
CA HIS A 77 -2.52 -19.37 -9.41
C HIS A 77 -1.03 -19.12 -9.68
N ALA A 78 -0.48 -17.95 -9.37
CA ALA A 78 0.96 -17.73 -9.44
C ALA A 78 1.68 -18.65 -8.43
N ARG A 79 2.66 -19.45 -8.89
CA ARG A 79 3.51 -20.28 -8.01
C ARG A 79 4.29 -19.46 -6.98
N ARG A 80 4.48 -18.17 -7.28
CA ARG A 80 5.16 -17.21 -6.40
C ARG A 80 4.51 -15.84 -6.57
N PRO A 81 3.55 -15.47 -5.71
CA PRO A 81 2.84 -14.20 -5.84
C PRO A 81 3.78 -13.01 -5.62
N VAL A 82 3.52 -11.92 -6.34
CA VAL A 82 4.30 -10.67 -6.21
C VAL A 82 3.90 -9.91 -4.94
N ILE A 83 2.62 -9.99 -4.59
CA ILE A 83 2.01 -9.32 -3.43
C ILE A 83 1.18 -10.36 -2.69
N VAL A 84 1.29 -10.40 -1.38
CA VAL A 84 0.47 -11.22 -0.49
C VAL A 84 -0.17 -10.31 0.55
N SER A 85 -1.44 -10.51 0.85
CA SER A 85 -2.15 -9.89 1.96
C SER A 85 -2.50 -10.95 2.99
N SER A 86 -2.25 -10.63 4.25
CA SER A 86 -2.53 -11.49 5.38
C SER A 86 -2.95 -10.66 6.58
N ARG A 87 -3.53 -11.32 7.58
CA ARG A 87 -3.75 -10.74 8.90
C ARG A 87 -3.14 -11.66 9.95
N GLU A 88 -2.17 -11.14 10.69
CA GLU A 88 -1.70 -11.77 11.92
C GLU A 88 -2.26 -10.98 13.12
N ARG A 89 -1.41 -10.30 13.88
CA ARG A 89 -1.84 -9.30 14.88
C ARG A 89 -2.43 -8.06 14.20
N PHE A 90 -1.86 -7.65 13.08
CA PHE A 90 -2.28 -6.51 12.28
C PHE A 90 -2.50 -6.93 10.82
N GLU A 91 -3.17 -6.07 10.06
CA GLU A 91 -3.28 -6.20 8.62
C GLU A 91 -1.92 -5.96 7.96
N GLN A 92 -1.54 -6.85 7.06
CA GLN A 92 -0.24 -6.86 6.42
C GLN A 92 -0.36 -7.04 4.90
N LEU A 93 0.51 -6.34 4.19
CA LEU A 93 0.77 -6.51 2.76
C LEU A 93 2.28 -6.77 2.59
N VAL A 94 2.64 -7.86 1.92
CA VAL A 94 4.04 -8.22 1.67
C VAL A 94 4.29 -8.23 0.16
N VAL A 95 5.24 -7.42 -0.28
CA VAL A 95 5.73 -7.40 -1.67
C VAL A 95 7.00 -8.22 -1.76
N ASP A 96 7.05 -9.22 -2.63
CA ASP A 96 8.26 -10.01 -2.88
C ASP A 96 9.24 -9.23 -3.77
N LEU A 97 10.27 -8.66 -3.14
CA LEU A 97 11.22 -7.76 -3.80
C LEU A 97 12.12 -8.47 -4.80
N ARG A 98 12.26 -9.79 -4.74
CA ARG A 98 12.98 -10.52 -5.81
C ARG A 98 12.14 -10.59 -7.10
N GLN A 99 10.91 -10.10 -7.08
CA GLN A 99 10.04 -9.89 -8.24
C GLN A 99 9.77 -8.41 -8.52
N VAL A 100 10.47 -7.47 -7.86
CA VAL A 100 10.18 -6.03 -7.94
C VAL A 100 10.13 -5.49 -9.38
N ARG A 101 10.88 -6.09 -10.31
CA ARG A 101 10.90 -5.68 -11.73
C ARG A 101 9.56 -5.91 -12.46
N SER A 102 8.72 -6.81 -11.98
CA SER A 102 7.37 -6.99 -12.51
C SER A 102 6.38 -5.98 -11.94
N LEU A 103 6.71 -5.28 -10.86
CA LEU A 103 5.86 -4.23 -10.30
C LEU A 103 6.09 -2.90 -11.05
N GLU A 104 5.00 -2.31 -11.54
CA GLU A 104 5.03 -0.93 -12.06
C GLU A 104 4.74 0.05 -10.93
N ARG A 105 3.59 -0.15 -10.28
CA ARG A 105 3.16 0.64 -9.13
C ARG A 105 2.13 -0.13 -8.30
N LEU A 106 2.01 0.27 -7.05
CA LEU A 106 0.90 -0.10 -6.18
C LEU A 106 0.49 1.06 -5.28
N VAL A 107 -0.72 0.97 -4.75
CA VAL A 107 -1.29 1.91 -3.78
C VAL A 107 -1.92 1.10 -2.66
N VAL A 108 -1.58 1.45 -1.42
CA VAL A 108 -2.10 0.87 -0.20
C VAL A 108 -3.34 1.65 0.23
N LEU A 109 -4.43 0.92 0.38
CA LEU A 109 -5.74 1.40 0.77
C LEU A 109 -6.05 0.88 2.17
N ALA A 110 -6.51 1.76 3.05
CA ALA A 110 -7.07 1.39 4.35
C ALA A 110 -8.57 1.73 4.37
N TYR A 111 -9.40 0.86 4.94
CA TYR A 111 -10.86 1.03 4.94
C TYR A 111 -11.53 0.23 6.06
N SER A 112 -12.80 0.54 6.38
CA SER A 112 -13.64 -0.25 7.27
C SER A 112 -14.27 -1.43 6.53
N GLU A 113 -14.15 -2.65 7.08
CA GLU A 113 -14.81 -3.83 6.50
C GLU A 113 -16.34 -3.70 6.48
N SER A 114 -16.93 -3.26 7.58
CA SER A 114 -18.37 -3.02 7.72
C SER A 114 -18.86 -1.77 6.99
N GLY A 115 -17.94 -0.90 6.55
CA GLY A 115 -18.25 0.40 5.96
C GLY A 115 -18.62 1.47 6.98
N ALA A 116 -18.38 1.22 8.28
CA ALA A 116 -18.57 2.19 9.34
C ALA A 116 -17.50 3.31 9.29
N ALA A 117 -17.77 4.42 9.96
CA ALA A 117 -16.74 5.42 10.22
C ALA A 117 -15.67 4.86 11.17
N LEU A 118 -14.40 4.98 10.79
CA LEU A 118 -13.26 4.62 11.62
C LEU A 118 -12.80 5.84 12.41
N ASP A 119 -12.27 5.60 13.61
CA ASP A 119 -11.52 6.62 14.34
C ASP A 119 -10.06 6.58 13.88
N TRP A 120 -9.78 7.24 12.75
CA TRP A 120 -8.50 7.11 12.06
C TRP A 120 -7.34 7.53 12.97
N GLY A 121 -6.50 6.56 13.31
CA GLY A 121 -5.34 6.74 14.17
C GLY A 121 -4.35 5.59 14.00
N GLY A 122 -3.10 5.82 14.41
CA GLY A 122 -2.02 4.85 14.26
C GLY A 122 -1.07 5.21 13.13
N THR A 123 -0.37 4.22 12.59
CA THR A 123 0.68 4.43 11.60
C THR A 123 0.80 3.24 10.67
N LEU A 124 0.92 3.51 9.38
CA LEU A 124 1.34 2.51 8.40
C LEU A 124 2.87 2.39 8.48
N VAL A 125 3.36 1.20 8.78
CA VAL A 125 4.79 0.93 8.92
C VAL A 125 5.26 0.06 7.77
N VAL A 126 6.16 0.60 6.96
CA VAL A 126 6.87 -0.13 5.92
C VAL A 126 8.20 -0.62 6.47
N HIS A 127 8.46 -1.92 6.41
CA HIS A 127 9.72 -2.50 6.85
C HIS A 127 10.27 -3.52 5.86
N GLY A 128 11.58 -3.75 5.92
CA GLY A 128 12.26 -4.64 4.99
C GLY A 128 13.75 -4.83 5.31
N PHE A 129 14.54 -5.12 4.28
CA PHE A 129 15.96 -5.44 4.42
C PHE A 129 16.77 -4.37 5.17
N GLY A 130 17.71 -4.81 6.01
CA GLY A 130 18.72 -3.93 6.64
C GLY A 130 18.16 -2.97 7.70
N GLY A 131 17.06 -3.34 8.35
CA GLY A 131 16.41 -2.46 9.34
C GLY A 131 15.71 -1.27 8.70
N LEU A 132 15.32 -1.38 7.42
CA LEU A 132 14.46 -0.41 6.75
C LEU A 132 13.18 -0.21 7.57
N ARG A 133 12.87 1.04 7.90
CA ARG A 133 11.62 1.43 8.56
C ARG A 133 11.16 2.79 8.04
N VAL A 134 10.00 2.82 7.39
CA VAL A 134 9.33 4.04 6.94
C VAL A 134 7.94 4.07 7.56
N GLU A 135 7.54 5.21 8.10
CA GLU A 135 6.28 5.40 8.81
C GLU A 135 5.43 6.44 8.08
N ALA A 136 4.18 6.12 7.80
CA ALA A 136 3.18 7.06 7.29
C ALA A 136 2.04 7.14 8.31
N PRO A 137 1.91 8.24 9.07
CA PRO A 137 0.86 8.41 10.07
C PRO A 137 -0.54 8.37 9.43
N LEU A 138 -1.52 7.79 10.14
CA LEU A 138 -2.93 7.79 9.71
C LEU A 138 -3.70 8.80 10.58
N ARG A 139 -4.09 9.98 10.04
CA ARG A 139 -4.60 11.09 10.87
C ARG A 139 -5.79 11.85 10.24
N HIS A 140 -6.96 11.22 10.23
CA HIS A 140 -8.18 11.85 9.69
C HIS A 140 -9.36 12.00 10.67
N GLY A 141 -9.13 11.76 11.98
CA GLY A 141 -10.19 11.79 12.99
C GLY A 141 -11.27 10.74 12.71
N ARG A 142 -12.49 10.91 13.25
CA ARG A 142 -13.59 9.96 13.00
C ARG A 142 -14.29 10.24 11.67
N SER A 143 -14.05 9.40 10.67
CA SER A 143 -14.57 9.59 9.30
C SER A 143 -14.84 8.26 8.59
N ALA A 144 -15.83 8.24 7.69
CA ALA A 144 -16.06 7.12 6.77
C ALA A 144 -15.28 7.32 5.46
N GLY A 145 -15.05 6.24 4.71
CA GLY A 145 -14.38 6.29 3.40
C GLY A 145 -13.21 5.32 3.30
N VAL A 146 -12.40 5.53 2.26
CA VAL A 146 -11.19 4.75 1.99
C VAL A 146 -10.00 5.71 2.05
N LEU A 147 -9.07 5.44 2.95
CA LEU A 147 -7.82 6.17 3.04
C LEU A 147 -6.83 5.58 2.05
N VAL A 148 -6.38 6.39 1.11
CA VAL A 148 -5.23 6.09 0.27
C VAL A 148 -3.99 6.53 1.04
N ALA A 149 -3.33 5.56 1.68
CA ALA A 149 -2.31 5.84 2.68
C ALA A 149 -0.92 6.02 2.05
N LEU A 150 -0.56 5.14 1.11
CA LEU A 150 0.80 5.06 0.56
C LEU A 150 0.76 4.62 -0.89
N SER A 151 1.53 5.28 -1.75
CA SER A 151 1.88 4.75 -3.06
C SER A 151 3.33 4.24 -3.08
N VAL A 152 3.55 3.20 -3.88
CA VAL A 152 4.86 2.60 -4.12
C VAL A 152 5.07 2.50 -5.62
N LEU A 153 6.07 3.21 -6.12
CA LEU A 153 6.40 3.27 -7.54
C LEU A 153 7.77 2.66 -7.78
N ARG A 154 7.94 1.94 -8.89
CA ARG A 154 9.26 1.52 -9.35
C ARG A 154 9.85 2.58 -10.28
N VAL A 155 10.93 3.23 -9.86
CA VAL A 155 11.64 4.26 -10.64
C VAL A 155 13.10 3.84 -10.78
N GLY A 156 13.58 3.65 -12.01
CA GLY A 156 14.99 3.29 -12.26
C GLY A 156 15.42 1.95 -11.62
N GLY A 157 14.49 1.07 -11.27
CA GLY A 157 14.77 -0.20 -10.58
C GLY A 157 14.79 -0.09 -9.05
N GLU A 158 14.61 1.10 -8.49
CA GLU A 158 14.43 1.35 -7.07
C GLU A 158 12.95 1.60 -6.76
N LEU A 159 12.54 1.34 -5.52
CA LEU A 159 11.20 1.68 -5.05
C LEU A 159 11.18 3.08 -4.44
N VAL A 160 10.19 3.87 -4.83
CA VAL A 160 9.88 5.17 -4.26
C VAL A 160 8.57 5.03 -3.50
N LEU A 161 8.59 5.37 -2.22
CA LEU A 161 7.42 5.39 -1.36
C LEU A 161 6.93 6.83 -1.25
N ARG A 162 5.62 7.03 -1.33
CA ARG A 162 4.99 8.33 -1.13
C ARG A 162 3.78 8.21 -0.23
N ALA A 163 3.73 9.00 0.84
CA ALA A 163 2.51 9.20 1.62
C ALA A 163 1.52 10.00 0.77
N GLU A 164 0.33 9.45 0.57
CA GLU A 164 -0.75 10.14 -0.14
C GLU A 164 -1.67 10.87 0.85
N ASP A 165 -1.95 10.26 2.02
CA ASP A 165 -2.77 10.84 3.10
C ASP A 165 -4.11 11.42 2.59
N GLU A 166 -4.75 10.70 1.67
CA GLU A 166 -5.96 11.13 0.99
C GLU A 166 -7.14 10.26 1.39
N LEU A 167 -8.12 10.85 2.10
CA LEU A 167 -9.37 10.17 2.42
C LEU A 167 -10.39 10.38 1.30
N VAL A 168 -10.67 9.32 0.55
CA VAL A 168 -11.68 9.32 -0.49
C VAL A 168 -13.03 8.97 0.12
N GLU A 169 -13.98 9.90 0.01
CA GLU A 169 -15.38 9.64 0.30
C GLU A 169 -15.93 8.66 -0.74
N GLY A 170 -16.39 7.48 -0.29
CA GLY A 170 -16.96 6.47 -1.18
C GLY A 170 -16.41 5.07 -0.92
N THR A 171 -16.27 4.29 -1.99
CA THR A 171 -15.89 2.89 -1.93
C THR A 171 -14.46 2.62 -2.39
N LEU A 172 -14.01 1.36 -2.26
CA LEU A 172 -12.73 0.91 -2.80
C LEU A 172 -12.62 1.18 -4.31
N ARG A 173 -13.72 1.04 -5.05
CA ARG A 173 -13.75 1.35 -6.48
C ARG A 173 -13.46 2.83 -6.75
N ASP A 174 -14.06 3.72 -5.96
CA ASP A 174 -13.88 5.17 -6.11
C ASP A 174 -12.43 5.56 -5.84
N ALA A 175 -11.84 5.03 -4.75
CA ALA A 175 -10.43 5.25 -4.43
C ALA A 175 -9.49 4.67 -5.49
N CYS A 176 -9.71 3.44 -5.96
CA CYS A 176 -8.94 2.86 -7.05
C CYS A 176 -9.00 3.72 -8.32
N THR A 177 -10.19 4.21 -8.68
CA THR A 177 -10.40 5.03 -9.87
C THR A 177 -9.70 6.39 -9.74
N ALA A 178 -9.84 7.07 -8.59
CA ALA A 178 -9.20 8.35 -8.30
C ALA A 178 -7.66 8.27 -8.42
N HIS A 179 -7.08 7.12 -8.08
CA HIS A 179 -5.63 6.90 -8.19
C HIS A 179 -5.20 6.20 -9.49
N GLY A 180 -6.06 6.11 -10.51
CA GLY A 180 -5.72 5.65 -11.87
C GLY A 180 -5.73 4.12 -12.08
N PHE A 181 -6.51 3.40 -11.28
CA PHE A 181 -6.80 1.97 -11.43
C PHE A 181 -8.26 1.76 -11.90
N ASP A 182 -8.66 2.53 -12.91
CA ASP A 182 -9.98 2.56 -13.54
C ASP A 182 -10.30 1.32 -14.39
N GLU A 183 -9.26 0.58 -14.80
CA GLU A 183 -9.40 -0.65 -15.58
C GLU A 183 -9.66 -1.90 -14.72
N ILE A 184 -9.70 -1.78 -13.38
CA ILE A 184 -10.12 -2.89 -12.52
C ILE A 184 -11.60 -3.16 -12.82
N THR A 185 -11.92 -4.40 -13.19
CA THR A 185 -13.32 -4.82 -13.37
C THR A 185 -13.94 -5.09 -12.01
N TRP A 186 -15.19 -4.70 -11.81
CA TRP A 186 -15.90 -4.88 -10.53
C TRP A 186 -17.25 -5.56 -10.74
N VAL A 187 -17.59 -6.49 -9.84
CA VAL A 187 -18.94 -7.06 -9.74
C VAL A 187 -19.89 -6.05 -9.11
N ASP A 188 -19.42 -5.35 -8.07
CA ASP A 188 -20.14 -4.30 -7.36
C ASP A 188 -19.17 -3.19 -6.91
N THR A 189 -19.64 -2.20 -6.15
CA THR A 189 -18.79 -1.07 -5.71
C THR A 189 -17.61 -1.45 -4.81
N ARG A 190 -17.55 -2.68 -4.32
CA ARG A 190 -16.58 -3.17 -3.35
C ARG A 190 -15.89 -4.49 -3.76
N THR A 191 -16.41 -5.24 -4.73
CA THR A 191 -15.92 -6.57 -5.10
C THR A 191 -15.28 -6.53 -6.50
N PRO A 192 -13.95 -6.63 -6.62
CA PRO A 192 -13.29 -6.70 -7.93
C PRO A 192 -13.48 -8.09 -8.55
N LEU A 193 -13.45 -8.16 -9.87
CA LEU A 193 -13.44 -9.39 -10.65
C LEU A 193 -11.98 -9.70 -11.01
N VAL A 194 -11.42 -10.74 -10.38
CA VAL A 194 -10.00 -11.14 -10.48
C VAL A 194 -9.78 -12.43 -11.23
#